data_AF-A0A3D1D0F0-F1
#
_entry.id   AF-A0A3D1D0F0-F1
#
_cell.length_a   1.000
_cell.length_b   1.000
_cell.length_c   1.000
_cell.angle_alpha   90.00
_cell.angle_beta   90.00
_cell.angle_gamma   90.00
#
_symmetry.space_group_name_H-M   'P 1'
#
loop_
_entity.id
_entity.type
_entity.pdbx_description
1 polymer ?
#
loop_
_entity_poly.entity_id
_entity_poly.type
_entity_poly.pdbx_seq_one_letter_code
_entity_poly.pdbx_strand_id
1 'polypeptide(L)'
;MKHVYLFEQDPEWVEALEATFAPWKEKVSIIPAFVSDQNNNGHISLDHYFLQLPEKPDFYKIDVEGAEGRVLQGMKKLLFEKPVKIALCTYHHQEDFEIFSRFFAQNGFSHRPNPGLMIYQNDLDHIVPPFFRKCLIKATNNHV
;
A
#
# COMPACT_ATOMS: atom_id res chain seq x y z
N MET A 1 -2.97 -18.28 -3.54
CA MET A 1 -2.59 -17.34 -2.46
C MET A 1 -1.94 -18.17 -1.36
N LYS A 2 -0.64 -17.93 -1.07
CA LYS A 2 0.11 -18.71 -0.08
C LYS A 2 -0.10 -18.17 1.34
N HIS A 3 0.09 -16.86 1.52
CA HIS A 3 0.03 -16.17 2.81
C HIS A 3 -0.36 -14.71 2.62
N VAL A 4 -0.92 -14.06 3.64
CA VAL A 4 -1.27 -12.64 3.67
C VAL A 4 -0.65 -12.00 4.91
N TYR A 5 -0.07 -10.82 4.74
CA TYR A 5 0.46 -9.99 5.82
C TYR A 5 -0.39 -8.73 5.90
N LEU A 6 -0.95 -8.46 7.07
CA LEU A 6 -1.77 -7.29 7.36
C LEU A 6 -1.03 -6.44 8.38
N PHE A 7 -0.68 -5.21 8.01
CA PHE A 7 -0.09 -4.25 8.93
C PHE A 7 -1.21 -3.32 9.40
N GLU A 8 -1.47 -3.30 10.70
CA GLU A 8 -2.52 -2.49 11.32
C GLU A 8 -2.08 -2.13 12.74
N GLN A 9 -2.00 -0.85 13.07
CA GLN A 9 -1.51 -0.39 14.37
C GLN A 9 -2.63 -0.27 15.41
N ASP A 10 -3.87 -0.01 14.99
CA ASP A 10 -4.98 0.21 15.90
C ASP A 10 -5.44 -1.10 16.53
N PRO A 11 -5.39 -1.23 17.87
CA PRO A 11 -5.78 -2.46 18.57
C PRO A 11 -7.22 -2.91 18.29
N GLU A 12 -8.17 -1.98 18.12
CA GLU A 12 -9.57 -2.33 17.84
C GLU A 12 -9.70 -2.98 16.47
N TRP A 13 -8.97 -2.46 15.47
CA TRP A 13 -8.92 -3.05 14.14
C TRP A 13 -8.15 -4.37 14.14
N VAL A 14 -7.07 -4.50 14.92
CA VAL A 14 -6.35 -5.77 15.08
C VAL A 14 -7.29 -6.86 15.61
N GLU A 15 -8.06 -6.58 16.66
CA GLU A 15 -9.05 -7.54 17.20
C GLU A 15 -10.08 -7.96 16.14
N ALA A 16 -10.62 -6.99 15.40
CA ALA A 16 -11.58 -7.26 14.33
C ALA A 16 -10.97 -8.11 13.20
N LEU A 17 -9.71 -7.87 12.83
CA LEU A 17 -8.99 -8.65 11.83
C LEU A 17 -8.71 -10.07 12.33
N GLU A 18 -8.30 -10.25 13.59
CA GLU A 18 -8.10 -11.56 14.20
C GLU A 18 -9.39 -12.39 14.18
N ALA A 19 -10.52 -11.79 14.57
CA ALA A 19 -11.82 -12.44 14.52
C ALA A 19 -12.23 -12.80 13.07
N THR A 20 -12.01 -11.88 12.13
CA THR A 20 -12.33 -12.07 10.70
C THR A 20 -11.53 -13.22 10.09
N PHE A 21 -10.24 -13.31 10.41
CA PHE A 21 -9.32 -14.29 9.83
C PHE A 21 -9.10 -15.54 10.69
N ALA A 22 -9.81 -15.69 11.81
CA ALA A 22 -9.70 -16.85 12.69
C ALA A 22 -9.78 -18.22 11.96
N PRO A 23 -10.63 -18.42 10.93
CA PRO A 23 -10.68 -19.67 10.17
C PRO A 23 -9.45 -19.96 9.29
N TRP A 24 -8.57 -18.97 9.06
CA TRP A 24 -7.39 -19.05 8.19
C TRP A 24 -6.12 -18.52 8.87
N LYS A 25 -6.06 -18.57 10.20
CA LYS A 25 -4.95 -18.03 11.00
C LYS A 25 -3.57 -18.55 10.59
N GLU A 26 -3.50 -19.73 9.97
CA GLU A 26 -2.27 -20.33 9.46
C GLU A 26 -1.75 -19.69 8.17
N LYS A 27 -2.57 -18.87 7.49
CA LYS A 27 -2.26 -18.19 6.22
C LYS A 27 -2.25 -16.67 6.36
N VAL A 28 -2.47 -16.13 7.56
CA VAL A 28 -2.58 -14.70 7.80
C VAL A 28 -1.69 -14.33 8.98
N SER A 29 -0.83 -13.33 8.78
CA SER A 29 -0.08 -12.68 9.85
C SER A 29 -0.57 -11.25 9.99
N ILE A 30 -0.98 -10.88 11.20
CA ILE A 30 -1.38 -9.50 11.55
C ILE A 30 -0.22 -8.90 12.35
N ILE A 31 0.28 -7.75 11.90
CA ILE A 31 1.47 -7.09 12.44
C ILE A 31 1.03 -5.73 13.00
N PRO A 32 1.14 -5.51 14.33
CA PRO A 32 0.80 -4.24 14.97
C PRO A 32 1.87 -3.17 14.70
N ALA A 33 1.77 -2.50 13.55
CA ALA A 33 2.72 -1.46 13.13
C ALA A 33 2.15 -0.53 12.05
N PHE A 34 2.52 0.75 12.08
CA PHE A 34 2.38 1.63 10.91
C PHE A 34 3.45 1.33 9.87
N VAL A 35 3.06 1.23 8.60
CA VAL A 35 4.02 1.08 7.50
C VAL A 35 4.53 2.45 7.07
N SER A 36 5.86 2.64 7.03
CA SER A 36 6.47 3.91 6.62
C SER A 36 7.86 3.74 5.98
N ASP A 37 8.59 4.84 5.83
CA ASP A 37 9.99 4.90 5.42
C ASP A 37 10.99 4.82 6.60
N GLN A 38 10.50 4.58 7.82
CA GLN A 38 11.28 4.58 9.07
C GLN A 38 11.14 3.26 9.83
N ASN A 39 12.07 3.02 10.75
CA ASN A 39 12.04 1.89 11.68
C ASN A 39 12.23 2.41 13.10
N ASN A 40 11.15 2.51 13.87
CA ASN A 40 11.16 3.01 15.23
C ASN A 40 9.96 2.43 16.02
N ASN A 41 9.73 2.92 17.23
CA ASN A 41 8.59 2.48 18.03
C ASN A 41 7.27 2.79 17.31
N GLY A 42 6.62 1.75 16.80
CA GLY A 42 5.32 1.82 16.11
C GLY A 42 5.39 2.01 14.60
N HIS A 43 6.58 2.18 14.00
CA HIS A 43 6.74 2.26 12.55
C HIS A 43 7.72 1.23 12.02
N ILE A 44 7.40 0.67 10.85
CA ILE A 44 8.23 -0.30 10.15
C ILE A 44 8.23 -0.04 8.65
N SER A 45 9.39 -0.14 8.02
CA SER A 45 9.45 -0.19 6.56
C SER A 45 9.29 -1.62 6.05
N LEU A 46 8.66 -1.76 4.88
CA LEU A 46 8.46 -3.08 4.30
C LEU A 46 9.79 -3.73 3.90
N ASP A 47 10.77 -2.94 3.42
CA ASP A 47 12.13 -3.43 3.21
C ASP A 47 12.72 -4.01 4.52
N HIS A 48 12.56 -3.31 5.65
CA HIS A 48 13.08 -3.81 6.93
C HIS A 48 12.43 -5.14 7.32
N TYR A 49 11.11 -5.27 7.18
CA TYR A 49 10.39 -6.48 7.57
C TYR A 49 10.66 -7.67 6.61
N PHE A 50 10.37 -7.50 5.32
CA PHE A 50 10.33 -8.62 4.37
C PHE A 50 11.69 -9.08 3.86
N LEU A 51 12.74 -8.23 3.88
CA LEU A 51 14.07 -8.67 3.44
C LEU A 51 14.70 -9.70 4.40
N GLN A 52 14.17 -9.82 5.62
CA GLN A 52 14.58 -10.83 6.59
C GLN A 52 13.87 -12.18 6.37
N LEU A 53 12.82 -12.21 5.55
CA LEU A 53 12.05 -13.42 5.27
C LEU A 53 12.51 -14.11 3.98
N PRO A 54 12.50 -15.46 3.94
CA PRO A 54 12.91 -16.21 2.75
C PRO A 54 11.91 -16.02 1.59
N GLU A 55 10.61 -16.02 1.89
CA GLU A 55 9.56 -15.72 0.91
C GLU A 55 9.02 -14.30 1.14
N LYS A 56 8.84 -13.57 0.04
CA LYS A 56 8.36 -12.18 0.03
C LYS A 56 7.02 -12.11 -0.70
N PRO A 57 6.11 -11.20 -0.36
CA PRO A 57 4.89 -10.97 -1.14
C PRO A 57 5.22 -10.63 -2.61
N ASP A 58 4.38 -11.08 -3.53
CA ASP A 58 4.40 -10.75 -4.96
C ASP A 58 3.29 -9.73 -5.32
N PHE A 59 2.39 -9.45 -4.38
CA PHE A 59 1.31 -8.48 -4.49
C PHE A 59 1.21 -7.61 -3.24
N TYR A 60 1.08 -6.29 -3.43
CA TYR A 60 0.93 -5.31 -2.36
C TYR A 60 -0.34 -4.47 -2.58
N LYS A 61 -1.27 -4.49 -1.62
CA LYS A 61 -2.36 -3.50 -1.52
C LYS A 61 -1.95 -2.44 -0.52
N ILE A 62 -2.00 -1.17 -0.91
CA ILE A 62 -1.54 -0.05 -0.09
C ILE A 62 -2.63 1.03 -0.08
N ASP A 63 -3.09 1.35 1.11
CA ASP A 63 -4.18 2.27 1.43
C ASP A 63 -4.04 2.54 2.92
N VAL A 64 -3.40 3.68 3.22
CA VAL A 64 -2.78 3.97 4.51
C VAL A 64 -3.01 5.43 4.88
N GLU A 65 -4.22 5.93 4.61
CA GLU A 65 -4.69 7.25 5.04
C GLU A 65 -3.74 8.41 4.68
N GLY A 66 -3.23 8.41 3.45
CA GLY A 66 -2.36 9.47 2.93
C GLY A 66 -0.85 9.20 3.08
N ALA A 67 -0.46 8.12 3.75
CA ALA A 67 0.95 7.76 3.92
C ALA A 67 1.55 6.97 2.75
N GLU A 68 0.83 6.83 1.63
CA GLU A 68 1.20 6.00 0.46
C GLU A 68 2.64 6.27 -0.02
N GLY A 69 3.02 7.55 -0.10
CA GLY A 69 4.35 7.97 -0.52
C GLY A 69 5.45 7.47 0.42
N ARG A 70 5.21 7.47 1.75
CA ARG A 70 6.17 6.96 2.74
C ARG A 70 6.29 5.44 2.64
N VAL A 71 5.19 4.73 2.41
CA VAL A 71 5.23 3.28 2.17
C VAL A 71 6.11 2.95 0.97
N LEU A 72 5.90 3.62 -0.17
CA LEU A 72 6.73 3.42 -1.36
C LEU A 72 8.21 3.75 -1.10
N GLN A 73 8.49 4.81 -0.34
CA GLN A 73 9.86 5.14 0.09
C GLN A 73 10.47 4.10 1.04
N GLY A 74 9.65 3.33 1.75
CA GLY A 74 10.05 2.19 2.57
C GLY A 74 10.26 0.88 1.80
N MET A 75 10.03 0.85 0.48
CA MET A 75 10.13 -0.33 -0.38
C MET A 75 11.25 -0.23 -1.44
N LYS A 76 12.34 0.48 -1.16
CA LYS A 76 13.39 0.78 -2.15
C LYS A 76 14.09 -0.45 -2.72
N LYS A 77 14.10 -1.58 -2.02
CA LYS A 77 14.72 -2.83 -2.48
C LYS A 77 13.66 -3.81 -2.98
N LEU A 78 12.56 -3.97 -2.24
CA LEU A 78 11.49 -4.90 -2.60
C LEU A 78 10.90 -4.64 -3.99
N LEU A 79 10.80 -3.37 -4.38
CA LEU A 79 10.26 -2.98 -5.69
C LEU A 79 11.14 -3.40 -6.88
N PHE A 80 12.40 -3.79 -6.65
CA PHE A 80 13.37 -4.07 -7.71
C PHE A 80 14.03 -5.45 -7.61
N GLU A 81 13.81 -6.20 -6.53
CA GLU A 81 14.41 -7.53 -6.34
C GLU A 81 13.75 -8.60 -7.23
N LYS A 82 12.45 -8.48 -7.51
CA LYS A 82 11.68 -9.46 -8.29
C LYS A 82 10.43 -8.83 -8.92
N PRO A 83 9.72 -9.55 -9.80
CA PRO A 83 8.39 -9.15 -10.24
C PRO A 83 7.43 -8.95 -9.06
N VAL A 84 6.81 -7.79 -8.98
CA VAL A 84 5.81 -7.39 -8.00
C VAL A 84 4.64 -6.68 -8.66
N LYS A 85 3.46 -6.84 -8.06
CA LYS A 85 2.22 -6.17 -8.46
C LYS A 85 1.76 -5.29 -7.31
N ILE A 86 1.29 -4.09 -7.63
CA ILE A 86 0.85 -3.12 -6.63
C ILE A 86 -0.53 -2.61 -6.99
N ALA A 87 -1.40 -2.55 -5.99
CA ALA A 87 -2.65 -1.80 -6.00
C ALA A 87 -2.54 -0.71 -4.93
N LEU A 88 -2.31 0.53 -5.37
CA LEU A 88 -2.10 1.69 -4.50
C LEU A 88 -3.30 2.62 -4.64
N CYS A 89 -3.91 3.03 -3.53
CA CYS A 89 -4.97 4.03 -3.58
C CYS A 89 -4.39 5.41 -3.95
N THR A 90 -5.20 6.25 -4.59
CA THR A 90 -4.77 7.57 -5.07
C THR A 90 -5.81 8.65 -4.82
N TYR A 91 -6.64 8.46 -3.79
CA TYR A 91 -7.77 9.35 -3.48
C TYR A 91 -7.57 10.20 -2.22
N HIS A 92 -6.55 9.94 -1.38
CA HIS A 92 -6.35 10.68 -0.13
C HIS A 92 -5.98 12.14 -0.39
N HIS A 93 -5.07 12.39 -1.34
CA HIS A 93 -4.74 13.72 -1.84
C HIS A 93 -5.10 13.86 -3.31
N GLN A 94 -5.36 15.10 -3.73
CA GLN A 94 -5.82 15.41 -5.08
C GLN A 94 -4.77 15.08 -6.15
N GLU A 95 -3.49 15.24 -5.82
CA GLU A 95 -2.37 15.03 -6.72
C GLU A 95 -1.82 13.60 -6.68
N ASP A 96 -2.32 12.72 -5.80
CA ASP A 96 -1.75 11.39 -5.56
C ASP A 96 -1.64 10.57 -6.85
N PHE A 97 -2.67 10.59 -7.69
CA PHE A 97 -2.64 9.84 -8.95
C PHE A 97 -1.49 10.30 -9.86
N GLU A 98 -1.26 11.61 -9.99
CA GLU A 98 -0.20 12.16 -10.83
C GLU A 98 1.19 11.97 -10.23
N ILE A 99 1.31 12.07 -8.89
CA ILE A 99 2.55 11.80 -8.17
C ILE A 99 2.96 10.34 -8.34
N PHE A 100 2.04 9.41 -8.09
CA PHE A 100 2.36 7.98 -8.13
C PHE A 100 2.48 7.45 -9.56
N SER A 101 1.75 8.00 -10.53
CA SER A 101 1.96 7.70 -11.96
C SER A 101 3.38 8.06 -12.39
N ARG A 102 3.87 9.25 -12.01
CA ARG A 102 5.27 9.65 -12.27
C ARG A 102 6.27 8.76 -11.56
N PHE A 103 6.05 8.46 -10.29
CA PHE A 103 6.90 7.55 -9.52
C PHE A 103 7.03 6.20 -10.23
N PHE A 104 5.91 5.56 -10.61
CA PHE A 104 5.94 4.27 -11.28
C PHE A 104 6.63 4.35 -12.65
N ALA A 105 6.32 5.37 -13.46
CA ALA A 105 6.97 5.55 -14.76
C ALA A 105 8.50 5.72 -14.64
N GLN A 106 8.96 6.56 -13.72
CA GLN A 106 10.39 6.83 -13.50
C GLN A 106 11.16 5.60 -13.00
N ASN A 107 10.48 4.70 -12.30
CA ASN A 107 11.06 3.46 -11.79
C ASN A 107 10.83 2.26 -12.70
N GLY A 108 10.40 2.46 -13.96
CA GLY A 108 10.27 1.39 -14.96
C GLY A 108 9.05 0.49 -14.78
N PHE A 109 8.06 0.91 -13.99
CA PHE A 109 6.80 0.18 -13.83
C PHE A 109 5.83 0.52 -14.96
N SER A 110 5.16 -0.51 -15.48
CA SER A 110 3.90 -0.31 -16.21
C SER A 110 2.80 -0.02 -15.20
N HIS A 111 1.97 0.99 -15.44
CA HIS A 111 0.87 1.33 -14.54
C HIS A 111 -0.39 1.73 -15.31
N ARG A 112 -1.54 1.61 -14.65
CA ARG A 112 -2.83 2.07 -15.16
C ARG A 112 -3.77 2.46 -14.02
N PRO A 113 -4.65 3.46 -14.22
CA PRO A 113 -5.72 3.73 -13.28
C PRO A 113 -6.76 2.60 -13.28
N ASN A 114 -7.55 2.51 -12.21
CA ASN A 114 -8.83 1.83 -12.26
C ASN A 114 -9.83 2.61 -13.13
N PRO A 115 -10.79 1.92 -13.78
CA PRO A 115 -11.94 2.60 -14.38
C PRO A 115 -12.75 3.32 -13.29
N GLY A 116 -13.36 4.45 -13.66
CA GLY A 116 -14.18 5.25 -12.76
C GLY A 116 -13.43 6.39 -12.07
N LEU A 117 -14.20 7.09 -11.24
CA LEU A 117 -13.78 8.22 -10.43
C LEU A 117 -14.53 8.15 -9.10
N MET A 118 -13.99 8.79 -8.06
CA MET A 118 -14.65 8.88 -6.76
C MET A 118 -14.53 10.29 -6.17
N ILE A 119 -15.43 10.60 -5.24
CA ILE A 119 -15.32 11.76 -4.36
C ILE A 119 -14.74 11.27 -3.04
N TYR A 120 -13.72 11.95 -2.53
CA TYR A 120 -13.16 11.65 -1.22
C TYR A 120 -14.02 12.27 -0.14
N GLN A 121 -14.77 11.45 0.60
CA GLN A 121 -15.81 11.91 1.52
C GLN A 121 -15.26 12.46 2.84
N ASN A 122 -14.04 12.08 3.21
CA ASN A 122 -13.45 12.50 4.49
C ASN A 122 -12.92 13.95 4.46
N ASP A 123 -13.03 14.64 3.31
CA ASP A 123 -12.54 16.02 3.10
C ASP A 123 -13.53 16.86 2.29
N LEU A 124 -14.84 16.62 2.47
CA LEU A 124 -15.89 17.32 1.70
C LEU A 124 -15.91 18.83 1.95
N ASP A 125 -15.58 19.28 3.15
CA ASP A 125 -15.60 20.70 3.52
C ASP A 125 -14.46 21.52 2.88
N HIS A 126 -13.41 20.84 2.41
CA HIS A 126 -12.25 21.47 1.78
C HIS A 126 -12.02 21.02 0.34
N ILE A 127 -12.99 20.32 -0.26
CA ILE A 127 -12.86 19.81 -1.61
C ILE A 127 -12.80 20.97 -2.63
N VAL A 128 -11.76 20.94 -3.47
CA VAL A 128 -11.58 21.91 -4.57
C VAL A 128 -11.54 21.18 -5.92
N PRO A 129 -11.87 21.85 -7.04
CA PRO A 129 -11.72 21.26 -8.36
C PRO A 129 -10.27 20.82 -8.67
N PRO A 130 -10.06 19.68 -9.36
CA PRO A 130 -11.07 18.67 -9.74
C PRO A 130 -11.62 17.86 -8.54
N PHE A 131 -12.95 17.84 -8.39
CA PHE A 131 -13.65 17.15 -7.28
C PHE A 131 -13.54 15.62 -7.33
N PHE A 132 -13.38 15.08 -8.53
CA PHE A 132 -13.34 13.65 -8.76
C PHE A 132 -11.89 13.18 -8.87
N ARG A 133 -11.54 12.18 -8.06
CA ARG A 133 -10.19 11.59 -8.01
C ARG A 133 -10.20 10.19 -8.62
N LYS A 134 -9.07 9.76 -9.16
CA LYS A 134 -8.82 8.34 -9.46
C LYS A 134 -8.70 7.60 -8.14
N CYS A 135 -9.35 6.45 -8.04
CA CYS A 135 -9.38 5.72 -6.77
C CYS A 135 -8.09 4.92 -6.56
N LEU A 136 -7.60 4.26 -7.61
CA LEU A 136 -6.54 3.26 -7.49
C LEU A 136 -5.65 3.28 -8.73
N ILE A 137 -4.35 3.21 -8.51
CA ILE A 137 -3.36 2.89 -9.55
C ILE A 137 -2.90 1.43 -9.38
N LYS A 138 -2.90 0.70 -10.50
CA LYS A 138 -2.35 -0.66 -10.57
C LYS A 138 -1.01 -0.59 -11.27
N ALA A 139 0.05 -1.07 -10.62
CA ALA A 139 1.40 -1.03 -11.16
C ALA A 139 2.07 -2.40 -11.13
N THR A 140 2.92 -2.68 -12.12
CA THR A 140 3.72 -3.91 -12.21
C THR A 140 5.10 -3.55 -12.74
N ASN A 141 6.15 -4.05 -12.08
CA ASN A 141 7.50 -3.99 -12.64
C ASN A 141 7.72 -5.17 -13.60
N ASN A 142 8.62 -4.97 -14.57
CA ASN A 142 9.06 -6.00 -15.49
C ASN A 142 10.52 -6.40 -15.21
N HIS A 143 10.99 -6.23 -13.97
CA HIS A 143 12.34 -6.65 -13.58
C HIS A 143 12.39 -8.18 -13.55
N VAL A 144 13.18 -8.76 -14.46
CA VAL A 144 13.46 -10.20 -14.58
C VAL A 144 14.85 -10.48 -14.03
#